data_AF-A0A7V8G519-F1
#
_entry.id   AF-A0A7V8G519-F1
#
_cell.length_a   1.000
_cell.length_b   1.000
_cell.length_c   1.000
_cell.angle_alpha   90.00
_cell.angle_beta   90.00
_cell.angle_gamma   90.00
#
_symmetry.space_group_name_H-M   'P 1'
#
loop_
_entity.id
_entity.type
_entity.pdbx_description
1 polymer ?
#
loop_
_entity_poly.entity_id
_entity_poly.type
_entity_poly.pdbx_seq_one_letter_code
_entity_poly.pdbx_strand_id
1 'polypeptide(L)'
;MTPRWRSLLAAGVLAFGLAGCVGVYKGNGVSINSGTRLDDTPRIAVISAFEPELKLLLARLQGAAKHGVNGVEFTTGTLEGKPVVLFLSGISMTNATMNTQLALNRFRVTNIVFSGIAGGVNPALHVGDVTVPAQWGQYLEVLMARETAPGKYAAPPFITDATLPNFGMMFPRPVEVRSAARPGIERKFWFEADPRMLEVARGIRNVDLASCSAGKCLARKPQLVVGGNGVSGQAFMDNKAYREYTFKTFQANVLDMETAAVGMVAYSNGVPYIAFRSLSDLAGGGDGENEMGTFMNIAADNSAKVMLAFLAAWK
;
A
#
# COMPACT_ATOMS: atom_id res chain seq x y z
N MET A 1 -67.72 37.41 -48.65
CA MET A 1 -68.10 37.87 -47.30
C MET A 1 -67.16 37.23 -46.29
N THR A 2 -66.35 38.08 -45.65
CA THR A 2 -65.74 37.96 -44.30
C THR A 2 -65.09 36.64 -43.85
N PRO A 3 -63.76 36.64 -43.61
CA PRO A 3 -63.02 35.55 -42.99
C PRO A 3 -63.12 35.62 -41.45
N ARG A 4 -63.14 34.47 -40.78
CA ARG A 4 -63.10 34.37 -39.31
C ARG A 4 -61.70 34.05 -38.80
N TRP A 5 -61.16 35.06 -38.10
CA TRP A 5 -60.25 35.07 -36.97
C TRP A 5 -59.05 34.09 -36.87
N ARG A 6 -57.88 34.69 -37.15
CA ARG A 6 -56.63 34.73 -36.36
C ARG A 6 -56.53 33.84 -35.11
N SER A 7 -55.48 33.02 -35.09
CA SER A 7 -54.57 32.86 -33.93
C SER A 7 -53.15 32.61 -34.44
N LEU A 8 -52.34 33.69 -34.50
CA LEU A 8 -50.89 33.63 -34.63
C LEU A 8 -50.33 33.27 -33.25
N LEU A 9 -49.69 32.11 -33.12
CA LEU A 9 -48.85 31.81 -31.96
C LEU A 9 -47.52 32.55 -32.14
N ALA A 10 -47.38 33.64 -31.38
CA ALA A 10 -46.16 34.42 -31.30
C ALA A 10 -45.09 33.64 -30.51
N ALA A 11 -43.89 33.57 -31.10
CA ALA A 11 -42.68 33.11 -30.44
C ALA A 11 -42.29 34.11 -29.33
N GLY A 12 -42.49 33.71 -28.08
CA GLY A 12 -41.98 34.40 -26.91
C GLY A 12 -40.63 33.82 -26.49
N VAL A 13 -39.54 34.52 -26.81
CA VAL A 13 -38.22 34.27 -26.24
C VAL A 13 -38.25 34.70 -24.77
N LEU A 14 -38.32 33.73 -23.85
CA LEU A 14 -38.11 33.95 -22.42
C LEU A 14 -36.63 33.74 -22.12
N ALA A 15 -35.88 34.84 -22.19
CA ALA A 15 -34.54 34.94 -21.64
C ALA A 15 -34.63 34.85 -20.11
N PHE A 16 -34.34 33.68 -19.54
CA PHE A 16 -34.07 33.57 -18.11
C PHE A 16 -32.70 34.18 -17.81
N GLY A 17 -32.72 35.41 -17.29
CA GLY A 17 -31.55 36.02 -16.68
C GLY A 17 -31.11 35.21 -15.47
N LEU A 18 -29.94 34.59 -15.56
CA LEU A 18 -29.20 34.08 -14.42
C LEU A 18 -28.68 35.27 -13.61
N ALA A 19 -29.55 35.83 -12.77
CA ALA A 19 -29.14 36.73 -11.71
C ALA A 19 -28.33 35.92 -10.70
N GLY A 20 -27.02 36.19 -10.67
CA GLY A 20 -26.09 35.57 -9.75
C GLY A 20 -26.47 35.84 -8.30
N CYS A 21 -26.89 34.79 -7.59
CA CYS A 21 -26.70 34.72 -6.16
C CYS A 21 -25.27 34.26 -5.90
N VAL A 22 -24.32 35.19 -5.97
CA VAL A 22 -23.01 35.03 -5.34
C VAL A 22 -23.28 35.03 -3.84
N GLY A 23 -23.55 33.85 -3.30
CA GLY A 23 -23.46 33.62 -1.86
C GLY A 23 -22.02 33.88 -1.45
N VAL A 24 -21.76 35.08 -0.94
CA VAL A 24 -20.50 35.41 -0.28
C VAL A 24 -20.45 34.59 1.01
N TYR A 25 -19.92 33.37 0.91
CA TYR A 25 -19.37 32.69 2.07
C TYR A 25 -18.17 33.50 2.52
N LYS A 26 -18.38 34.46 3.43
CA LYS A 26 -17.33 34.92 4.35
C LYS A 26 -17.04 33.78 5.33
N GLY A 27 -16.44 32.70 4.82
CA GLY A 27 -15.64 31.84 5.66
C GLY A 27 -14.43 32.67 6.07
N ASN A 28 -14.21 32.82 7.38
CA ASN A 28 -12.91 33.25 7.89
C ASN A 28 -11.89 32.29 7.30
N GLY A 29 -11.21 32.73 6.24
CA GLY A 29 -10.16 32.00 5.58
C GLY A 29 -8.99 31.91 6.55
N VAL A 30 -9.05 30.94 7.46
CA VAL A 30 -7.83 30.30 7.93
C VAL A 30 -7.23 29.71 6.67
N SER A 31 -6.20 30.35 6.14
CA SER A 31 -5.33 29.69 5.18
C SER A 31 -4.92 28.38 5.85
N ILE A 32 -5.43 27.25 5.37
CA ILE A 32 -4.87 25.97 5.76
C ILE A 32 -3.46 26.04 5.21
N ASN A 33 -2.48 26.33 6.06
CA ASN A 33 -1.10 26.40 5.64
C ASN A 33 -0.68 24.95 5.35
N SER A 34 -0.95 24.53 4.11
CA SER A 34 -0.70 23.17 3.62
C SER A 34 0.79 22.86 3.57
N GLY A 35 1.65 23.88 3.68
CA GLY A 35 3.10 23.77 3.64
C GLY A 35 3.81 23.75 5.00
N THR A 36 3.14 24.03 6.12
CA THR A 36 3.83 23.98 7.43
C THR A 36 3.97 22.54 7.89
N ARG A 37 5.22 22.14 8.15
CA ARG A 37 5.53 20.89 8.84
C ARG A 37 5.03 20.94 10.28
N LEU A 38 4.57 19.80 10.78
CA LEU A 38 4.15 19.64 12.17
C LEU A 38 5.36 19.55 13.11
N ASP A 39 6.44 18.92 12.64
CA ASP A 39 7.76 19.05 13.24
C ASP A 39 8.89 18.87 12.20
N ASP A 40 10.08 19.38 12.53
CA ASP A 40 11.28 19.30 11.69
C ASP A 40 12.32 18.28 12.18
N THR A 41 11.98 17.49 13.20
CA THR A 41 12.89 16.44 13.70
C THR A 41 13.04 15.38 12.60
N PRO A 42 14.26 15.00 12.19
CA PRO A 42 14.46 13.88 11.28
C PRO A 42 13.89 12.59 11.89
N ARG A 43 12.98 11.91 11.19
CA ARG A 43 12.27 10.72 11.68
C ARG A 43 12.23 9.58 10.68
N ILE A 44 12.18 8.36 11.18
CA ILE A 44 11.77 7.20 10.39
C ILE A 44 10.25 7.12 10.41
N ALA A 45 9.62 7.08 9.24
CA ALA A 45 8.20 6.79 9.11
C ALA A 45 7.97 5.28 9.34
N VAL A 46 7.15 4.95 10.33
CA VAL A 46 6.76 3.57 10.66
C VAL A 46 5.30 3.40 10.27
N ILE A 47 5.05 2.56 9.29
CA ILE A 47 3.75 2.42 8.63
C ILE A 47 3.16 1.04 8.93
N SER A 48 1.87 1.00 9.23
CA SER A 48 1.03 -0.20 9.23
C SER A 48 -0.31 0.11 8.56
N ALA A 49 -1.02 -0.87 8.01
CA ALA A 49 -2.27 -0.62 7.30
C ALA A 49 -3.46 -0.45 8.24
N PHE A 50 -3.53 -1.24 9.31
CA PHE A 50 -4.65 -1.23 10.25
C PHE A 50 -4.22 -1.56 11.69
N GLU A 51 -5.12 -1.35 12.66
CA GLU A 51 -4.78 -1.26 14.09
C GLU A 51 -3.98 -2.43 14.68
N PRO A 52 -4.34 -3.72 14.45
CA PRO A 52 -3.59 -4.86 15.01
C PRO A 52 -2.11 -4.88 14.65
N GLU A 53 -1.74 -4.41 13.45
CA GLU A 53 -0.35 -4.36 12.99
C GLU A 53 0.47 -3.29 13.71
N LEU A 54 -0.17 -2.20 14.13
CA LEU A 54 0.49 -1.07 14.79
C LEU A 54 0.52 -1.21 16.32
N LYS A 55 -0.37 -2.03 16.89
CA LYS A 55 -0.59 -2.15 18.33
C LYS A 55 0.69 -2.44 19.12
N LEU A 56 1.47 -3.44 18.71
CA LEU A 56 2.72 -3.78 19.39
C LEU A 56 3.75 -2.64 19.31
N LEU A 57 3.81 -1.95 18.17
CA LEU A 57 4.72 -0.83 17.95
C LEU A 57 4.36 0.36 18.83
N LEU A 58 3.08 0.70 18.95
CA LEU A 58 2.60 1.74 19.86
C LEU A 58 2.87 1.41 21.33
N ALA A 59 2.70 0.14 21.73
CA ALA A 59 2.99 -0.29 23.10
C ALA A 59 4.48 -0.17 23.48
N ARG A 60 5.37 -0.17 22.48
CA ARG A 60 6.82 -0.03 22.64
C ARG A 60 7.32 1.41 22.47
N LEU A 61 6.46 2.31 21.99
CA LEU A 61 6.82 3.69 21.69
C LEU A 61 7.07 4.48 22.97
N GLN A 62 8.23 5.16 23.04
CA GLN A 62 8.59 6.02 24.16
C GLN A 62 8.42 7.50 23.80
N GLY A 63 7.95 8.30 24.75
CA GLY A 63 7.78 9.75 24.56
C GLY A 63 6.73 10.10 23.50
N ALA A 64 5.60 9.38 23.50
CA ALA A 64 4.57 9.52 22.48
C ALA A 64 3.93 10.93 22.45
N ALA A 65 3.83 11.52 21.27
CA ALA A 65 3.07 12.75 21.02
C ALA A 65 2.24 12.61 19.74
N LYS A 66 0.95 12.92 19.85
CA LYS A 66 -0.05 12.73 18.78
C LYS A 66 -0.26 14.01 17.98
N HIS A 67 -0.42 13.86 16.68
CA HIS A 67 -0.73 14.91 15.73
C HIS A 67 -1.86 14.46 14.81
N GLY A 68 -2.81 15.34 14.53
CA GLY A 68 -3.93 15.04 13.62
C GLY A 68 -3.84 15.86 12.33
N VAL A 69 -3.93 15.20 11.17
CA VAL A 69 -4.05 15.88 9.87
C VAL A 69 -5.05 15.15 9.00
N ASN A 70 -6.08 15.85 8.53
CA ASN A 70 -7.12 15.28 7.66
C ASN A 70 -7.76 13.99 8.21
N GLY A 71 -7.92 13.89 9.52
CA GLY A 71 -8.48 12.70 10.19
C GLY A 71 -7.49 11.55 10.39
N VAL A 72 -6.24 11.69 9.96
CA VAL A 72 -5.16 10.72 10.20
C VAL A 72 -4.39 11.12 11.46
N GLU A 73 -4.24 10.17 12.38
CA GLU A 73 -3.40 10.31 13.56
C GLU A 73 -1.96 9.89 13.24
N PHE A 74 -1.02 10.80 13.50
CA PHE A 74 0.42 10.55 13.48
C PHE A 74 0.93 10.58 14.90
N THR A 75 1.58 9.51 15.36
CA THR A 75 2.17 9.43 16.70
C THR A 75 3.69 9.46 16.60
N THR A 76 4.27 10.57 17.02
CA THR A 76 5.72 10.74 17.12
C THR A 76 6.26 10.20 18.43
N GLY A 77 7.52 9.77 18.45
CA GLY A 77 8.20 9.29 19.66
C GLY A 77 9.53 8.65 19.31
N THR A 78 9.97 7.69 20.12
CA THR A 78 11.16 6.87 19.85
C THR A 78 10.88 5.37 19.93
N LEU A 79 11.44 4.60 18.98
CA LEU A 79 11.48 3.14 18.99
C LEU A 79 12.93 2.69 18.85
N GLU A 80 13.37 1.80 19.73
CA GLU A 80 14.76 1.30 19.76
C GLU A 80 15.79 2.44 19.71
N GLY A 81 15.51 3.53 20.43
CA GLY A 81 16.34 4.74 20.50
C GLY A 81 16.26 5.67 19.28
N LYS A 82 15.40 5.38 18.28
CA LYS A 82 15.31 6.16 17.04
C LYS A 82 14.07 7.05 17.01
N PRO A 83 14.19 8.33 16.60
CA PRO A 83 13.03 9.18 16.35
C PRO A 83 12.16 8.60 15.24
N VAL A 84 10.88 8.43 15.53
CA VAL A 84 9.90 7.85 14.60
C VAL A 84 8.64 8.69 14.51
N VAL A 85 7.90 8.50 13.42
CA VAL A 85 6.49 8.87 13.28
C VAL A 85 5.70 7.63 12.86
N LEU A 86 4.79 7.18 13.71
CA LEU A 86 3.92 6.02 13.49
C LEU A 86 2.57 6.51 12.95
N PHE A 87 2.03 5.84 11.94
CA PHE A 87 0.67 6.09 11.48
C PHE A 87 0.07 4.87 10.77
N LEU A 88 -1.26 4.84 10.73
CA LEU A 88 -1.98 3.89 9.89
C LEU A 88 -2.09 4.44 8.48
N SER A 89 -1.62 3.67 7.51
CA SER A 89 -1.79 3.98 6.10
C SER A 89 -3.25 3.89 5.68
N GLY A 90 -4.04 3.07 6.35
CA GLY A 90 -5.33 2.58 5.87
C GLY A 90 -5.16 1.45 4.85
N ILE A 91 -6.17 0.59 4.74
CA ILE A 91 -6.17 -0.55 3.82
C ILE A 91 -6.30 -0.05 2.38
N SER A 92 -5.64 -0.74 1.45
CA SER A 92 -5.59 -0.48 0.00
C SER A 92 -4.61 0.61 -0.43
N MET A 93 -4.23 0.52 -1.69
CA MET A 93 -3.14 1.28 -2.31
C MET A 93 -3.38 2.79 -2.31
N THR A 94 -4.63 3.23 -2.46
CA THR A 94 -5.00 4.65 -2.47
C THR A 94 -4.75 5.30 -1.11
N ASN A 95 -5.23 4.66 -0.04
CA ASN A 95 -5.01 5.13 1.33
C ASN A 95 -3.52 5.16 1.66
N ALA A 96 -2.81 4.09 1.32
CA ALA A 96 -1.38 3.99 1.53
C ALA A 96 -0.59 5.09 0.81
N THR A 97 -0.95 5.39 -0.43
CA THR A 97 -0.35 6.48 -1.21
C THR A 97 -0.61 7.84 -0.55
N MET A 98 -1.89 8.14 -0.27
CA MET A 98 -2.31 9.43 0.27
C MET A 98 -1.64 9.73 1.63
N ASN A 99 -1.67 8.76 2.54
CA ASN A 99 -1.22 8.96 3.91
C ASN A 99 0.32 8.92 4.03
N THR A 100 0.99 8.15 3.17
CA THR A 100 2.46 8.21 3.09
C THR A 100 2.91 9.56 2.55
N GLN A 101 2.31 10.06 1.47
CA GLN A 101 2.67 11.39 0.95
C GLN A 101 2.34 12.50 1.96
N LEU A 102 1.22 12.38 2.69
CA LEU A 102 0.87 13.30 3.76
C LEU A 102 1.95 13.31 4.86
N ALA A 103 2.45 12.16 5.27
CA ALA A 103 3.55 12.06 6.23
C ALA A 103 4.82 12.78 5.73
N LEU A 104 5.21 12.54 4.47
CA LEU A 104 6.39 13.18 3.86
C LEU A 104 6.26 14.71 3.76
N ASN A 105 5.04 15.21 3.57
CA ASN A 105 4.77 16.65 3.51
C ASN A 105 4.79 17.31 4.89
N ARG A 106 4.38 16.57 5.94
CA ARG A 106 4.15 17.12 7.28
C ARG A 106 5.27 16.87 8.27
N PHE A 107 6.16 15.91 8.00
CA PHE A 107 7.29 15.56 8.84
C PHE A 107 8.57 15.49 8.01
N ARG A 108 9.72 15.74 8.65
CA ARG A 108 11.02 15.50 8.03
C ARG A 108 11.38 14.01 8.07
N VAL A 109 10.82 13.23 7.15
CA VAL A 109 11.07 11.79 7.05
C VAL A 109 12.41 11.50 6.38
N THR A 110 13.23 10.63 6.98
CA THR A 110 14.52 10.18 6.43
C THR A 110 14.46 8.81 5.78
N ASN A 111 13.61 7.92 6.29
CA ASN A 111 13.43 6.54 5.84
C ASN A 111 12.00 6.10 6.11
N ILE A 112 11.53 5.11 5.36
CA ILE A 112 10.24 4.46 5.55
C ILE A 112 10.45 3.00 5.93
N VAL A 113 9.79 2.53 7.00
CA VAL A 113 9.66 1.12 7.33
C VAL A 113 8.18 0.77 7.39
N PHE A 114 7.77 -0.27 6.67
CA PHE A 114 6.39 -0.76 6.68
C PHE A 114 6.36 -2.12 7.37
N SER A 115 5.58 -2.27 8.44
CA SER A 115 5.28 -3.57 9.06
C SER A 115 3.80 -3.91 8.91
N GLY A 116 3.52 -5.16 8.54
CA GLY A 116 2.14 -5.67 8.50
C GLY A 116 2.04 -7.14 8.16
N ILE A 117 0.83 -7.60 7.86
CA ILE A 117 0.52 -8.96 7.42
C ILE A 117 0.37 -9.01 5.90
N ALA A 118 0.40 -10.22 5.34
CA ALA A 118 0.21 -10.47 3.92
C ALA A 118 -0.30 -11.91 3.65
N GLY A 119 -0.80 -12.14 2.45
CA GLY A 119 -1.15 -13.48 1.96
C GLY A 119 0.06 -14.17 1.35
N GLY A 120 0.36 -15.40 1.79
CA GLY A 120 1.50 -16.19 1.30
C GLY A 120 1.24 -16.83 -0.05
N VAL A 121 2.04 -16.51 -1.07
CA VAL A 121 1.91 -17.11 -2.42
C VAL A 121 3.05 -18.06 -2.78
N ASN A 122 4.22 -17.92 -2.17
CA ASN A 122 5.32 -18.88 -2.34
C ASN A 122 4.99 -20.20 -1.60
N PRO A 123 4.96 -21.35 -2.30
CA PRO A 123 4.61 -22.63 -1.70
C PRO A 123 5.61 -23.14 -0.66
N ALA A 124 6.82 -22.56 -0.58
CA ALA A 124 7.79 -22.88 0.45
C ALA A 124 7.55 -22.15 1.79
N LEU A 125 6.67 -21.13 1.82
CA LEU A 125 6.39 -20.32 3.00
C LEU A 125 5.07 -20.71 3.66
N HIS A 126 5.00 -20.50 4.96
CA HIS A 126 3.86 -20.89 5.80
C HIS A 126 3.34 -19.71 6.62
N VAL A 127 2.09 -19.82 7.08
CA VAL A 127 1.50 -18.84 8.00
C VAL A 127 2.43 -18.62 9.21
N GLY A 128 2.64 -17.36 9.56
CA GLY A 128 3.54 -16.88 10.60
C GLY A 128 4.96 -16.57 10.13
N ASP A 129 5.42 -17.11 9.00
CA ASP A 129 6.72 -16.74 8.41
C ASP A 129 6.74 -15.24 8.14
N VAL A 130 7.92 -14.62 8.28
CA VAL A 130 8.13 -13.20 7.97
C VAL A 130 9.02 -13.10 6.75
N THR A 131 8.57 -12.36 5.73
CA THR A 131 9.37 -12.04 4.55
C THR A 131 9.70 -10.55 4.51
N VAL A 132 10.88 -10.25 3.98
CA VAL A 132 11.37 -8.89 3.69
C VAL A 132 11.76 -8.84 2.21
N PRO A 133 10.79 -8.65 1.29
CA PRO A 133 11.08 -8.67 -0.14
C PRO A 133 12.03 -7.54 -0.56
N ALA A 134 12.89 -7.85 -1.54
CA ALA A 134 13.85 -6.90 -2.10
C ALA A 134 13.19 -5.88 -3.04
N GLN A 135 12.00 -6.20 -3.57
CA GLN A 135 11.26 -5.34 -4.47
C GLN A 135 9.76 -5.67 -4.44
N TRP A 136 8.95 -4.68 -4.81
CA TRP A 136 7.49 -4.72 -4.75
C TRP A 136 6.86 -4.27 -6.06
N GLY A 137 5.88 -5.03 -6.58
CA GLY A 137 5.20 -4.71 -7.84
C GLY A 137 3.69 -4.60 -7.73
N GLN A 138 3.06 -3.82 -8.61
CA GLN A 138 1.60 -3.63 -8.61
C GLN A 138 0.93 -4.67 -9.52
N TYR A 139 0.60 -5.86 -8.99
CA TYR A 139 0.14 -6.98 -9.82
C TYR A 139 -1.27 -6.82 -10.40
N LEU A 140 -2.08 -5.92 -9.82
CA LEU A 140 -3.41 -5.56 -10.30
C LEU A 140 -3.43 -4.28 -11.15
N GLU A 141 -2.28 -3.69 -11.44
CA GLU A 141 -2.19 -2.73 -12.54
C GLU A 141 -2.25 -3.53 -13.85
N VAL A 142 -3.46 -3.62 -14.42
CA VAL A 142 -3.73 -4.54 -15.52
C VAL A 142 -4.41 -3.86 -16.70
N LEU A 143 -4.05 -4.31 -17.90
CA LEU A 143 -4.98 -4.25 -19.02
C LEU A 143 -5.99 -5.39 -18.89
N MET A 144 -7.27 -5.03 -18.91
CA MET A 144 -8.37 -5.98 -19.14
C MET A 144 -8.53 -6.21 -20.65
N ALA A 145 -7.87 -7.24 -21.17
CA ALA A 145 -7.75 -7.49 -22.59
C ALA A 145 -9.05 -8.00 -23.22
N ARG A 146 -9.25 -7.68 -24.51
CA ARG A 146 -10.41 -8.12 -25.28
C ARG A 146 -10.33 -9.63 -25.53
N GLU A 147 -11.45 -10.32 -25.36
CA GLU A 147 -11.62 -11.68 -25.85
C GLU A 147 -11.75 -11.68 -27.38
N THR A 148 -10.83 -12.36 -28.06
CA THR A 148 -10.76 -12.43 -29.54
C THR A 148 -11.34 -13.72 -30.09
N ALA A 149 -11.40 -14.75 -29.24
CA ALA A 149 -12.07 -16.02 -29.42
C ALA A 149 -12.32 -16.62 -28.02
N PRO A 150 -13.22 -17.60 -27.85
CA PRO A 150 -13.50 -18.19 -26.54
C PRO A 150 -12.23 -18.59 -25.76
N GLY A 151 -12.00 -17.95 -24.62
CA GLY A 151 -10.84 -18.15 -23.74
C GLY A 151 -9.51 -17.55 -24.24
N LYS A 152 -9.51 -16.80 -25.34
CA LYS A 152 -8.30 -16.18 -25.92
C LYS A 152 -8.38 -14.66 -25.84
N TYR A 153 -7.43 -14.06 -25.13
CA TYR A 153 -7.37 -12.63 -24.89
C TYR A 153 -6.15 -12.01 -25.58
N ALA A 154 -6.31 -10.82 -26.14
CA ALA A 154 -5.22 -10.10 -26.79
C ALA A 154 -5.22 -8.62 -26.39
N ALA A 155 -4.02 -8.09 -26.16
CA ALA A 155 -3.82 -6.66 -25.99
C ALA A 155 -4.07 -5.92 -27.33
N PRO A 156 -4.61 -4.69 -27.30
CA PRO A 156 -4.68 -3.88 -28.52
C PRO A 156 -3.26 -3.51 -28.99
N PRO A 157 -3.04 -3.31 -30.31
CA PRO A 157 -1.68 -3.13 -30.86
C PRO A 157 -0.88 -1.95 -30.29
N PHE A 158 -1.54 -0.94 -29.71
CA PHE A 158 -0.90 0.22 -29.11
C PHE A 158 -0.44 0.00 -27.65
N ILE A 159 -0.83 -1.11 -27.02
CA ILE A 159 -0.33 -1.52 -25.71
C ILE A 159 0.81 -2.51 -25.91
N THR A 160 2.04 -2.04 -25.73
CA THR A 160 3.27 -2.81 -26.02
C THR A 160 4.05 -3.23 -24.78
N ASP A 161 3.62 -2.79 -23.60
CA ASP A 161 4.27 -3.01 -22.30
C ASP A 161 3.58 -4.11 -21.45
N ALA A 162 2.46 -4.66 -21.92
CA ALA A 162 1.77 -5.83 -21.36
C ALA A 162 2.51 -7.13 -21.70
N THR A 163 3.73 -7.25 -21.18
CA THR A 163 4.69 -8.32 -21.54
C THR A 163 4.71 -9.49 -20.55
N LEU A 164 4.09 -9.32 -19.39
CA LEU A 164 4.02 -10.36 -18.37
C LEU A 164 2.92 -11.38 -18.70
N PRO A 165 3.08 -12.66 -18.32
CA PRO A 165 2.02 -13.66 -18.41
C PRO A 165 0.72 -13.12 -17.83
N ASN A 166 -0.41 -13.42 -18.48
CA ASN A 166 -1.75 -13.00 -18.07
C ASN A 166 -2.51 -14.11 -17.32
N PHE A 167 -3.53 -13.72 -16.56
CA PHE A 167 -4.53 -14.63 -16.01
C PHE A 167 -5.89 -14.33 -16.63
N GLY A 168 -6.33 -15.16 -17.57
CA GLY A 168 -7.52 -14.86 -18.38
C GLY A 168 -7.37 -13.51 -19.09
N MET A 169 -8.30 -12.59 -18.87
CA MET A 169 -8.24 -11.24 -19.46
C MET A 169 -7.27 -10.27 -18.77
N MET A 170 -6.69 -10.62 -17.63
CA MET A 170 -5.85 -9.70 -16.84
C MET A 170 -4.39 -9.76 -17.28
N PHE A 171 -3.91 -8.72 -17.96
CA PHE A 171 -2.51 -8.58 -18.38
C PHE A 171 -1.81 -7.56 -17.47
N PRO A 172 -0.91 -7.99 -16.58
CA PRO A 172 -0.15 -7.08 -15.71
C PRO A 172 0.74 -6.14 -16.50
N ARG A 173 0.84 -4.90 -16.04
CA ARG A 173 1.57 -3.82 -16.72
C ARG A 173 2.33 -2.97 -15.72
N PRO A 174 3.43 -2.32 -16.14
CA PRO A 174 4.10 -1.33 -15.32
C PRO A 174 3.21 -0.10 -15.12
N VAL A 175 3.41 0.61 -14.00
CA VAL A 175 2.84 1.94 -13.80
C VAL A 175 3.76 3.00 -14.40
N GLU A 176 3.18 4.14 -14.79
CA GLU A 176 3.93 5.33 -15.16
C GLU A 176 4.25 6.15 -13.91
N VAL A 177 5.52 6.45 -13.67
CA VAL A 177 6.01 7.14 -12.48
C VAL A 177 7.05 8.20 -12.86
N ARG A 178 7.27 9.15 -11.95
CA ARG A 178 8.27 10.21 -12.03
C ARG A 178 8.94 10.41 -10.67
N SER A 179 10.16 10.94 -10.67
CA SER A 179 10.85 11.36 -9.46
C SER A 179 11.68 12.62 -9.72
N ALA A 180 12.18 13.27 -8.68
CA ALA A 180 13.11 14.40 -8.86
C ALA A 180 14.39 13.99 -9.62
N ALA A 181 14.86 12.76 -9.41
CA ALA A 181 16.02 12.21 -10.13
C ALA A 181 15.70 11.82 -11.58
N ARG A 182 14.43 11.51 -11.88
CA ARG A 182 13.93 11.14 -13.22
C ARG A 182 12.61 11.85 -13.50
N PRO A 183 12.66 13.11 -13.97
CA PRO A 183 11.45 13.93 -14.15
C PRO A 183 10.60 13.51 -15.37
N GLY A 184 11.17 12.74 -16.31
CA GLY A 184 10.43 12.13 -17.42
C GLY A 184 9.56 10.95 -16.97
N ILE A 185 8.62 10.54 -17.82
CA ILE A 185 7.81 9.34 -17.55
C ILE A 185 8.72 8.12 -17.62
N GLU A 186 8.71 7.32 -16.56
CA GLU A 186 9.30 5.99 -16.51
C GLU A 186 8.20 4.96 -16.29
N ARG A 187 8.25 3.86 -17.05
CA ARG A 187 7.39 2.70 -16.81
C ARG A 187 8.11 1.75 -15.87
N LYS A 188 7.54 1.55 -14.69
CA LYS A 188 8.14 0.75 -13.62
C LYS A 188 7.13 -0.26 -13.08
N PHE A 189 7.51 -1.53 -13.08
CA PHE A 189 6.73 -2.57 -12.41
C PHE A 189 7.25 -2.79 -10.99
N TRP A 190 8.56 -2.94 -10.84
CA TRP A 190 9.21 -3.20 -9.56
C TRP A 190 9.69 -1.91 -8.90
N PHE A 191 9.36 -1.71 -7.64
CA PHE A 191 9.96 -0.71 -6.75
C PHE A 191 10.89 -1.44 -5.79
N GLU A 192 12.18 -1.13 -5.82
CA GLU A 192 13.20 -1.82 -5.05
C GLU A 192 13.30 -1.23 -3.64
N ALA A 193 13.39 -2.10 -2.63
CA ALA A 193 13.73 -1.70 -1.27
C ALA A 193 15.17 -1.16 -1.23
N ASP A 194 15.45 -0.27 -0.28
CA ASP A 194 16.79 0.30 -0.13
C ASP A 194 17.84 -0.80 0.14
N PRO A 195 18.93 -0.85 -0.64
CA PRO A 195 19.90 -1.94 -0.55
C PRO A 195 20.64 -1.96 0.80
N ARG A 196 20.86 -0.81 1.45
CA ARG A 196 21.51 -0.76 2.77
C ARG A 196 20.56 -1.26 3.86
N MET A 197 19.30 -0.85 3.80
CA MET A 197 18.27 -1.36 4.72
C MET A 197 18.10 -2.88 4.54
N LEU A 198 18.10 -3.37 3.30
CA LEU A 198 18.00 -4.80 3.02
C LEU A 198 19.22 -5.57 3.54
N GLU A 199 20.43 -5.02 3.43
CA GLU A 199 21.65 -5.61 4.00
C GLU A 199 21.56 -5.72 5.52
N VAL A 200 21.06 -4.68 6.20
CA VAL A 200 20.81 -4.72 7.65
C VAL A 200 19.77 -5.79 7.98
N ALA A 201 18.69 -5.90 7.22
CA ALA A 201 17.69 -6.95 7.41
C ALA A 201 18.29 -8.36 7.23
N ARG A 202 19.19 -8.57 6.25
CA ARG A 202 19.93 -9.82 6.08
C ARG A 202 20.85 -10.14 7.26
N GLY A 203 21.28 -9.14 8.02
CA GLY A 203 22.10 -9.29 9.22
C GLY A 203 21.31 -9.72 10.47
N ILE A 204 19.98 -9.61 10.45
CA ILE A 204 19.14 -9.95 11.60
C ILE A 204 19.22 -11.46 11.90
N ARG A 205 19.48 -11.80 13.16
CA ARG A 205 19.54 -13.17 13.67
C ARG A 205 18.65 -13.28 14.91
N ASN A 206 18.15 -14.47 15.19
CA ASN A 206 17.53 -14.83 16.48
C ASN A 206 16.36 -13.95 16.92
N VAL A 207 15.43 -13.62 16.01
CA VAL A 207 14.14 -13.01 16.41
C VAL A 207 13.22 -14.11 16.93
N ASP A 208 12.68 -13.92 18.13
CA ASP A 208 11.72 -14.86 18.73
C ASP A 208 10.32 -14.69 18.10
N LEU A 209 10.11 -15.37 16.98
CA LEU A 209 8.84 -15.40 16.27
C LEU A 209 7.83 -16.28 17.01
N ALA A 210 6.70 -15.67 17.40
CA ALA A 210 5.62 -16.34 18.07
C ALA A 210 5.04 -17.44 17.18
N SER A 211 4.80 -18.61 17.78
CA SER A 211 4.11 -19.73 17.12
C SER A 211 2.68 -19.91 17.63
N CYS A 212 2.28 -19.21 18.70
CA CYS A 212 0.96 -19.34 19.30
C CYS A 212 0.41 -17.99 19.76
N SER A 213 -0.90 -17.82 19.70
CA SER A 213 -1.64 -16.71 20.31
C SER A 213 -3.05 -17.16 20.67
N ALA A 214 -3.55 -16.74 21.84
CA ALA A 214 -4.89 -17.05 22.34
C ALA A 214 -5.31 -18.55 22.24
N GLY A 215 -4.39 -19.47 22.52
CA GLY A 215 -4.65 -20.92 22.48
C GLY A 215 -4.67 -21.54 21.08
N LYS A 216 -4.40 -20.76 20.03
CA LYS A 216 -4.17 -21.26 18.67
C LYS A 216 -2.68 -21.24 18.34
N CYS A 217 -2.18 -22.32 17.75
CA CYS A 217 -0.77 -22.50 17.44
C CYS A 217 -0.57 -22.88 15.98
N LEU A 218 0.51 -22.39 15.39
CA LEU A 218 0.99 -22.77 14.07
C LEU A 218 1.56 -24.19 14.12
N ALA A 219 1.39 -24.92 13.01
CA ALA A 219 1.91 -26.28 12.87
C ALA A 219 3.45 -26.33 12.79
N ARG A 220 4.09 -25.20 12.46
CA ARG A 220 5.54 -25.10 12.29
C ARG A 220 6.04 -23.83 12.99
N LYS A 221 7.32 -23.86 13.39
CA LYS A 221 8.00 -22.66 13.88
C LYS A 221 8.22 -21.70 12.71
N PRO A 222 7.82 -20.42 12.83
CA PRO A 222 8.08 -19.44 11.79
C PRO A 222 9.55 -19.16 11.53
N GLN A 223 9.85 -18.73 10.32
CA GLN A 223 11.17 -18.27 9.90
C GLN A 223 11.16 -16.84 9.34
N LEU A 224 12.34 -16.22 9.30
CA LEU A 224 12.59 -14.96 8.60
C LEU A 224 13.24 -15.24 7.25
N VAL A 225 12.64 -14.73 6.18
CA VAL A 225 13.15 -14.79 4.80
C VAL A 225 13.41 -13.37 4.30
N VAL A 226 14.65 -13.09 3.87
CA VAL A 226 15.02 -11.76 3.37
C VAL A 226 15.39 -11.86 1.89
N GLY A 227 14.81 -10.99 1.06
CA GLY A 227 14.91 -11.02 -0.39
C GLY A 227 13.68 -11.60 -1.07
N GLY A 228 13.79 -11.87 -2.37
CA GLY A 228 12.66 -12.25 -3.21
C GLY A 228 11.74 -11.06 -3.53
N ASN A 229 10.55 -11.34 -4.05
CA ASN A 229 9.62 -10.34 -4.52
C ASN A 229 8.36 -10.28 -3.64
N GLY A 230 7.76 -9.12 -3.51
CA GLY A 230 6.41 -8.93 -3.01
C GLY A 230 5.56 -8.28 -4.08
N VAL A 231 4.24 -8.45 -4.03
CA VAL A 231 3.34 -7.70 -4.91
C VAL A 231 2.19 -7.09 -4.12
N SER A 232 1.63 -5.99 -4.61
CA SER A 232 0.47 -5.35 -3.98
C SER A 232 -0.64 -5.10 -4.98
N GLY A 233 -1.88 -5.20 -4.52
CA GLY A 233 -3.08 -4.98 -5.33
C GLY A 233 -4.27 -4.68 -4.45
N GLN A 234 -5.29 -4.02 -4.97
CA GLN A 234 -6.44 -3.55 -4.17
C GLN A 234 -7.44 -4.66 -3.77
N ALA A 235 -7.14 -5.93 -4.05
CA ALA A 235 -8.01 -7.05 -3.75
C ALA A 235 -7.45 -7.90 -2.60
N PHE A 236 -8.30 -8.26 -1.65
CA PHE A 236 -8.02 -9.37 -0.75
C PHE A 236 -8.02 -10.66 -1.57
N MET A 237 -6.90 -11.38 -1.61
CA MET A 237 -6.77 -12.58 -2.43
C MET A 237 -7.15 -13.83 -1.65
N ASP A 238 -8.19 -14.52 -2.11
CA ASP A 238 -8.57 -15.84 -1.60
C ASP A 238 -8.93 -16.77 -2.77
N ASN A 239 -7.92 -17.03 -3.62
CA ASN A 239 -8.11 -17.82 -4.85
C ASN A 239 -6.86 -18.63 -5.18
N LYS A 240 -6.95 -19.96 -5.02
CA LYS A 240 -5.84 -20.88 -5.27
C LYS A 240 -5.20 -20.74 -6.65
N ALA A 241 -6.01 -20.67 -7.71
CA ALA A 241 -5.52 -20.60 -9.08
C ALA A 241 -4.78 -19.28 -9.36
N TYR A 242 -5.34 -18.17 -8.88
CA TYR A 242 -4.71 -16.86 -9.03
C TYR A 242 -3.46 -16.71 -8.16
N ARG A 243 -3.44 -17.29 -6.96
CA ARG A 243 -2.24 -17.41 -6.12
C ARG A 243 -1.11 -18.15 -6.84
N GLU A 244 -1.40 -19.33 -7.40
CA GLU A 244 -0.42 -20.13 -8.14
C GLU A 244 0.13 -19.39 -9.35
N TYR A 245 -0.75 -18.72 -10.10
CA TYR A 245 -0.35 -17.80 -11.16
C TYR A 245 0.54 -16.68 -10.64
N THR A 246 0.19 -16.05 -9.52
CA THR A 246 0.95 -14.95 -8.93
C THR A 246 2.38 -15.40 -8.60
N PHE A 247 2.55 -16.55 -7.97
CA PHE A 247 3.88 -17.10 -7.71
C PHE A 247 4.62 -17.40 -9.01
N LYS A 248 4.00 -18.09 -9.97
CA LYS A 248 4.63 -18.46 -11.24
C LYS A 248 5.10 -17.24 -12.03
N THR A 249 4.27 -16.19 -12.10
CA THR A 249 4.51 -14.99 -12.91
C THR A 249 5.51 -14.05 -12.26
N PHE A 250 5.41 -13.83 -10.94
CA PHE A 250 6.16 -12.79 -10.25
C PHE A 250 7.25 -13.32 -9.33
N GLN A 251 7.31 -14.64 -9.09
CA GLN A 251 8.18 -15.26 -8.09
C GLN A 251 8.06 -14.56 -6.72
N ALA A 252 6.83 -14.13 -6.38
CA ALA A 252 6.54 -13.38 -5.17
C ALA A 252 6.48 -14.31 -3.95
N ASN A 253 7.02 -13.87 -2.82
CA ASN A 253 6.84 -14.53 -1.54
C ASN A 253 5.41 -14.32 -1.02
N VAL A 254 4.94 -13.08 -1.15
CA VAL A 254 3.67 -12.61 -0.60
C VAL A 254 2.97 -11.63 -1.54
N LEU A 255 1.65 -11.48 -1.34
CA LEU A 255 0.88 -10.36 -1.82
C LEU A 255 0.23 -9.59 -0.66
N ASP A 256 0.15 -8.27 -0.77
CA ASP A 256 -0.61 -7.41 0.14
C ASP A 256 -1.41 -6.33 -0.61
N MET A 257 -1.90 -5.32 0.10
CA MET A 257 -2.76 -4.29 -0.46
C MET A 257 -2.15 -2.89 -0.45
N GLU A 258 -0.88 -2.70 -0.01
CA GLU A 258 -0.31 -1.36 0.23
C GLU A 258 1.14 -1.18 -0.20
N THR A 259 2.00 -2.19 -0.04
CA THR A 259 3.45 -1.96 0.04
C THR A 259 4.05 -1.41 -1.26
N ALA A 260 3.63 -1.90 -2.43
CA ALA A 260 4.09 -1.37 -3.71
C ALA A 260 3.67 0.09 -3.92
N ALA A 261 2.54 0.52 -3.36
CA ALA A 261 2.11 1.91 -3.41
C ALA A 261 2.99 2.81 -2.53
N VAL A 262 3.34 2.34 -1.32
CA VAL A 262 4.33 3.01 -0.46
C VAL A 262 5.70 3.07 -1.14
N GLY A 263 6.14 1.98 -1.77
CA GLY A 263 7.38 1.94 -2.55
C GLY A 263 7.38 2.94 -3.71
N MET A 264 6.25 3.13 -4.38
CA MET A 264 6.09 4.16 -5.42
C MET A 264 6.18 5.58 -4.87
N VAL A 265 5.57 5.87 -3.71
CA VAL A 265 5.71 7.17 -3.04
C VAL A 265 7.17 7.40 -2.62
N ALA A 266 7.81 6.40 -2.02
CA ALA A 266 9.21 6.43 -1.62
C ALA A 266 10.13 6.73 -2.81
N TYR A 267 9.94 6.02 -3.93
CA TYR A 267 10.64 6.25 -5.19
C TYR A 267 10.46 7.69 -5.71
N SER A 268 9.23 8.17 -5.75
CA SER A 268 8.91 9.50 -6.30
C SER A 268 9.54 10.63 -5.48
N ASN A 269 9.65 10.44 -4.17
CA ASN A 269 10.21 11.41 -3.22
C ASN A 269 11.71 11.20 -2.92
N GLY A 270 12.34 10.14 -3.46
CA GLY A 270 13.74 9.82 -3.18
C GLY A 270 14.01 9.44 -1.73
N VAL A 271 13.03 8.82 -1.05
CA VAL A 271 13.14 8.39 0.35
C VAL A 271 13.39 6.87 0.41
N PRO A 272 14.46 6.39 1.07
CA PRO A 272 14.70 4.96 1.26
C PRO A 272 13.54 4.25 1.97
N TYR A 273 13.18 3.05 1.51
CA TYR A 273 12.14 2.25 2.17
C TYR A 273 12.50 0.77 2.28
N ILE A 274 11.86 0.10 3.24
CA ILE A 274 11.84 -1.37 3.38
C ILE A 274 10.49 -1.82 3.97
N ALA A 275 10.08 -3.05 3.69
CA ALA A 275 8.83 -3.60 4.21
C ALA A 275 9.00 -5.02 4.77
N PHE A 276 8.33 -5.27 5.88
CA PHE A 276 8.28 -6.51 6.63
C PHE A 276 6.83 -7.01 6.57
N ARG A 277 6.65 -8.24 6.08
CA ARG A 277 5.32 -8.85 6.00
C ARG A 277 5.34 -10.24 6.58
N SER A 278 4.44 -10.51 7.51
CA SER A 278 4.22 -11.87 8.01
C SER A 278 2.98 -12.48 7.39
N LEU A 279 3.04 -13.78 7.07
CA LEU A 279 1.94 -14.47 6.42
C LEU A 279 0.79 -14.68 7.43
N SER A 280 -0.35 -14.03 7.22
CA SER A 280 -1.57 -14.28 8.03
C SER A 280 -2.39 -15.46 7.52
N ASP A 281 -2.25 -15.75 6.24
CA ASP A 281 -2.98 -16.75 5.48
C ASP A 281 -2.19 -17.13 4.23
N LEU A 282 -2.73 -18.05 3.44
CA LEU A 282 -2.10 -18.54 2.21
C LEU A 282 -2.84 -18.10 0.95
N ALA A 283 -3.56 -16.97 0.96
CA ALA A 283 -4.22 -16.40 -0.22
C ALA A 283 -5.11 -17.41 -1.02
N GLY A 284 -5.91 -18.21 -0.31
CA GLY A 284 -6.72 -19.29 -0.88
C GLY A 284 -5.97 -20.58 -1.20
N GLY A 285 -4.71 -20.70 -0.77
CA GLY A 285 -3.87 -21.89 -0.96
C GLY A 285 -3.97 -22.94 0.15
N GLY A 286 -4.77 -22.69 1.20
CA GLY A 286 -5.04 -23.67 2.27
C GLY A 286 -6.09 -24.71 1.85
N ASP A 287 -6.22 -25.78 2.64
CA ASP A 287 -7.18 -26.87 2.39
C ASP A 287 -8.62 -26.52 2.80
N GLY A 288 -8.84 -25.39 3.48
CA GLY A 288 -10.14 -24.96 3.99
C GLY A 288 -10.32 -23.44 3.94
N GLU A 289 -11.25 -22.94 4.76
CA GLU A 289 -11.55 -21.51 4.90
C GLU A 289 -10.29 -20.68 5.22
N ASN A 290 -10.27 -19.43 4.76
CA ASN A 290 -9.14 -18.53 4.97
C ASN A 290 -8.86 -18.31 6.46
N GLU A 291 -7.59 -18.51 6.86
CA GLU A 291 -7.19 -18.52 8.27
C GLU A 291 -6.74 -17.15 8.81
N MET A 292 -6.85 -16.07 8.03
CA MET A 292 -6.38 -14.73 8.40
C MET A 292 -6.90 -14.30 9.77
N GLY A 293 -8.21 -14.45 10.03
CA GLY A 293 -8.80 -14.08 11.33
C GLY A 293 -8.27 -14.89 12.52
N THR A 294 -7.75 -16.09 12.29
CA THR A 294 -7.19 -16.96 13.32
C THR A 294 -5.75 -16.57 13.65
N PHE A 295 -4.95 -16.25 12.64
CA PHE A 295 -3.49 -16.08 12.80
C PHE A 295 -2.99 -14.64 12.63
N MET A 296 -3.88 -13.69 12.33
CA MET A 296 -3.55 -12.27 12.16
C MET A 296 -2.70 -11.71 13.31
N ASN A 297 -3.06 -12.00 14.57
CA ASN A 297 -2.31 -11.47 15.72
C ASN A 297 -0.88 -12.03 15.77
N ILE A 298 -0.69 -13.32 15.44
CA ILE A 298 0.64 -13.93 15.37
C ILE A 298 1.47 -13.26 14.26
N ALA A 299 0.88 -13.10 13.08
CA ALA A 299 1.54 -12.50 11.94
C ALA A 299 1.91 -11.02 12.21
N ALA A 300 0.96 -10.22 12.72
CA ALA A 300 1.17 -8.82 13.07
C ALA A 300 2.33 -8.67 14.08
N ASP A 301 2.31 -9.44 15.17
CA ASP A 301 3.37 -9.42 16.18
C ASP A 301 4.72 -9.86 15.61
N ASN A 302 4.75 -10.92 14.79
CA ASN A 302 5.99 -11.42 14.17
C ASN A 302 6.61 -10.38 13.23
N SER A 303 5.81 -9.75 12.38
CA SER A 303 6.28 -8.66 11.51
C SER A 303 6.85 -7.50 12.35
N ALA A 304 6.11 -7.04 13.36
CA ALA A 304 6.53 -5.95 14.23
C ALA A 304 7.82 -6.28 15.00
N LYS A 305 7.99 -7.52 15.48
CA LYS A 305 9.22 -7.98 16.15
C LYS A 305 10.43 -7.94 15.22
N VAL A 306 10.31 -8.39 13.97
CA VAL A 306 11.41 -8.31 12.99
C VAL A 306 11.72 -6.85 12.64
N MET A 307 10.70 -6.01 12.46
CA MET A 307 10.89 -4.59 12.21
C MET A 307 11.58 -3.87 13.38
N LEU A 308 11.24 -4.20 14.63
CA LEU A 308 11.94 -3.67 15.82
C LEU A 308 13.40 -4.15 15.86
N ALA A 309 13.66 -5.42 15.56
CA ALA A 309 15.04 -5.93 15.45
C ALA A 309 15.84 -5.21 14.35
N PHE A 310 15.19 -4.90 13.21
CA PHE A 310 15.76 -4.07 12.16
C PHE A 310 16.09 -2.66 12.68
N LEU A 311 15.15 -2.00 13.35
CA LEU A 311 15.38 -0.66 13.90
C LEU A 311 16.54 -0.67 14.89
N ALA A 312 16.63 -1.65 15.79
CA ALA A 312 17.76 -1.76 16.73
C ALA A 312 19.12 -1.89 16.02
N ALA A 313 19.17 -2.55 14.86
CA ALA A 313 20.39 -2.74 14.08
C ALA A 313 20.72 -1.58 13.11
N TRP A 314 19.72 -0.81 12.69
CA TRP A 314 19.88 0.30 11.75
C TRP A 314 20.73 1.42 12.36
N LYS A 315 21.61 2.06 11.58
CA LYS A 315 22.52 3.12 12.03
C LYS A 315 22.39 4.35 11.16
#